data_AF-A0A2N2BNG9-F1
#
_entry.id   AF-A0A2N2BNG9-F1
#
_cell.length_a   1.000
_cell.length_b   1.000
_cell.length_c   1.000
_cell.angle_alpha   90.00
_cell.angle_beta   90.00
_cell.angle_gamma   90.00
#
_symmetry.space_group_name_H-M   'P 1'
#
loop_
_entity.id
_entity.type
_entity.pdbx_description
1 polymer ?
#
loop_
_entity_poly.entity_id
_entity_poly.type
_entity_poly.pdbx_seq_one_letter_code
_entity_poly.pdbx_strand_id
1 'polypeptide(L)'
;MNSQYKRNQELLDLIGRIQQYISRTNSKALGDVKKNEALIKKDIRKYIEDHRVLIDGYTSIELLNRIFSEMGEYGILTPYLENEDKELEEVNVNSFDSVVLHYKNGDVVRAPETFLSAESAKNIMIRLLFQQSEKTLSAATPVVTGYLKNNIRITAVCPPIIDEERGVQASIRFVNPSKLRRNDLIRKETLTEEMFDFINLCASSGLSGVVAGSTSSGKTTTLDGILGDVDKRKRIVSIEENVRELDLVTRDENGIIDNNVVHWKTHGSINSRELLKTALTCDPDIIVPQEMKGEEAYAAQEAARTGHAVLTTTHANSCRAAYTRMLTLCMMDSTLEDKVLYRLVCEAFTIAIFCKRLDDYSRKVMEITECIVDEHGNSNFRTLYDYEIDSSEKISDEKTVIKGHFVKRNNMSKSLQQWLITNGVPTRTLERFIDKQLDEDGKAR
;
A
#
# COMPACT_ATOMS: atom_id res chain seq x y z
N MET A 1 5.78 -41.12 -0.29
CA MET A 1 4.52 -40.36 -0.20
C MET A 1 4.61 -39.48 1.04
N ASN A 2 4.49 -38.17 0.88
CA ASN A 2 4.83 -37.17 1.90
C ASN A 2 4.00 -37.40 3.19
N SER A 3 4.64 -37.48 4.37
CA SER A 3 3.95 -37.73 5.65
C SER A 3 2.78 -36.74 5.88
N GLN A 4 2.96 -35.50 5.44
CA GLN A 4 1.95 -34.45 5.46
C GLN A 4 0.72 -34.73 4.57
N TYR A 5 0.90 -35.35 3.40
CA TYR A 5 -0.21 -35.67 2.51
C TYR A 5 -1.15 -36.71 3.13
N LYS A 6 -0.57 -37.76 3.75
CA LYS A 6 -1.34 -38.79 4.45
C LYS A 6 -2.13 -38.18 5.62
N ARG A 7 -1.48 -37.32 6.41
CA ARG A 7 -2.11 -36.58 7.51
C ARG A 7 -3.26 -35.68 7.04
N ASN A 8 -3.12 -34.99 5.90
CA ASN A 8 -4.17 -34.16 5.33
C ASN A 8 -5.40 -34.99 4.89
N GLN A 9 -5.18 -36.17 4.31
CA GLN A 9 -6.26 -37.10 3.96
C GLN A 9 -7.01 -37.63 5.19
N GLU A 10 -6.28 -37.99 6.25
CA GLU A 10 -6.88 -38.39 7.54
C GLU A 10 -7.72 -37.27 8.16
N LEU A 11 -7.22 -36.01 8.09
CA LEU A 11 -7.96 -34.83 8.54
C LEU A 11 -9.24 -34.59 7.72
N LEU A 12 -9.18 -34.68 6.39
CA LEU A 12 -10.34 -34.51 5.52
C LEU A 12 -11.46 -35.51 5.85
N ASP A 13 -11.11 -36.79 5.98
CA ASP A 13 -12.07 -37.84 6.32
C ASP A 13 -12.67 -37.62 7.72
N LEU A 14 -11.84 -37.23 8.70
CA LEU A 14 -12.30 -36.91 10.05
C LEU A 14 -13.27 -35.72 10.06
N ILE A 15 -12.97 -34.66 9.31
CA ILE A 15 -13.85 -33.48 9.20
C ILE A 15 -15.21 -33.88 8.61
N GLY A 16 -15.22 -34.72 7.57
CA GLY A 16 -16.47 -35.23 6.99
C GLY A 16 -17.30 -36.01 8.02
N ARG A 17 -16.67 -36.89 8.80
CA ARG A 17 -17.35 -37.65 9.87
C ARG A 17 -17.89 -36.75 10.98
N ILE A 18 -17.13 -35.74 11.40
CA ILE A 18 -17.54 -34.78 12.42
C ILE A 18 -18.69 -33.89 11.92
N GLN A 19 -18.66 -33.44 10.67
CA GLN A 19 -19.76 -32.68 10.08
C GLN A 19 -21.06 -33.50 10.06
N GLN A 20 -20.97 -34.79 9.72
CA GLN A 20 -22.12 -35.70 9.79
C GLN A 20 -22.63 -35.89 11.23
N TYR A 21 -21.72 -36.01 12.20
CA TYR A 21 -22.08 -36.08 13.61
C TYR A 21 -22.82 -34.82 14.09
N ILE A 22 -22.26 -33.63 13.83
CA ILE A 22 -22.85 -32.35 14.23
C ILE A 22 -24.19 -32.12 13.52
N SER A 23 -24.33 -32.55 12.26
CA SER A 23 -25.60 -32.47 11.55
C SER A 23 -26.72 -33.27 12.23
N ARG A 24 -26.39 -34.39 12.88
CA ARG A 24 -27.36 -35.21 13.63
C ARG A 24 -27.66 -34.68 15.03
N THR A 25 -26.67 -34.09 15.71
CA THR A 25 -26.82 -33.62 17.09
C THR A 25 -27.31 -32.17 17.17
N ASN A 26 -26.77 -31.29 16.33
CA ASN A 26 -26.94 -29.83 16.38
C ASN A 26 -26.98 -29.21 14.96
N SER A 27 -27.90 -29.64 14.11
CA SER A 27 -28.00 -29.19 12.70
C SER A 27 -28.03 -27.66 12.52
N LYS A 28 -28.69 -26.93 13.43
CA LYS A 28 -28.76 -25.46 13.40
C LYS A 28 -27.40 -24.78 13.59
N ALA A 29 -26.45 -25.43 14.27
CA ALA A 29 -25.13 -24.87 14.56
C ALA A 29 -24.23 -24.77 13.31
N LEU A 30 -24.48 -25.60 12.30
CA LEU A 30 -23.72 -25.61 11.04
C LEU A 30 -24.09 -24.45 10.10
N GLY A 31 -25.22 -23.76 10.34
CA GLY A 31 -25.65 -22.62 9.51
C GLY A 31 -24.73 -21.41 9.63
N ASP A 32 -24.11 -21.21 10.79
CA ASP A 32 -23.07 -20.20 11.02
C ASP A 32 -22.06 -20.75 12.04
N VAL A 33 -21.07 -21.50 11.52
CA VAL A 33 -20.06 -22.19 12.33
C VAL A 33 -19.27 -21.21 13.19
N LYS A 34 -18.97 -20.01 12.67
CA LYS A 34 -18.17 -19.00 13.38
C LYS A 34 -18.98 -18.38 14.53
N LYS A 35 -20.27 -18.05 14.35
CA LYS A 35 -21.12 -17.60 15.47
C LYS A 35 -21.32 -18.66 16.55
N ASN A 36 -21.34 -19.93 16.17
CA ASN A 36 -21.60 -21.04 17.08
C ASN A 36 -20.30 -21.70 17.59
N GLU A 37 -19.19 -20.97 17.61
CA GLU A 37 -17.85 -21.49 17.94
C GLU A 37 -17.83 -22.38 19.20
N ALA A 38 -18.35 -21.89 20.33
CA ALA A 38 -18.32 -22.63 21.58
C ALA A 38 -19.07 -23.97 21.50
N LEU A 39 -20.19 -24.01 20.78
CA LEU A 39 -21.00 -25.22 20.60
C LEU A 39 -20.31 -26.20 19.63
N ILE A 40 -19.79 -25.70 18.50
CA ILE A 40 -19.09 -26.53 17.52
C ILE A 40 -17.80 -27.11 18.12
N LYS A 41 -16.99 -26.31 18.82
CA LYS A 41 -15.79 -26.80 19.52
C LYS A 41 -16.14 -27.84 20.58
N LYS A 42 -17.26 -27.70 21.29
CA LYS A 42 -17.74 -28.71 22.24
C LYS A 42 -18.09 -30.03 21.55
N ASP A 43 -18.80 -29.98 20.43
CA ASP A 43 -19.17 -31.19 19.68
C ASP A 43 -17.96 -31.88 19.05
N ILE A 44 -17.01 -31.11 18.50
CA ILE A 44 -15.72 -31.63 18.00
C ILE A 44 -14.97 -32.34 19.14
N ARG A 45 -14.85 -31.69 20.30
CA ARG A 45 -14.17 -32.28 21.48
C ARG A 45 -14.82 -33.60 21.88
N LYS A 46 -16.15 -33.60 22.02
CA LYS A 46 -16.90 -34.79 22.39
C LYS A 46 -16.69 -35.92 21.39
N TYR A 47 -16.71 -35.62 20.09
CA TYR A 47 -16.45 -36.63 19.06
C TYR A 47 -15.05 -37.23 19.17
N ILE A 48 -14.03 -36.40 19.34
CA ILE A 48 -12.62 -36.83 19.49
C ILE A 48 -12.46 -37.74 20.72
N GLU A 49 -13.07 -37.37 21.85
CA GLU A 49 -13.01 -38.15 23.10
C GLU A 49 -13.76 -39.48 22.98
N ASP A 50 -15.01 -39.45 22.51
CA ASP A 50 -15.88 -40.65 22.39
C ASP A 50 -15.27 -41.70 21.46
N HIS A 51 -14.59 -41.27 20.38
CA HIS A 51 -14.00 -42.16 19.37
C HIS A 51 -12.49 -42.36 19.54
N ARG A 52 -11.87 -41.78 20.58
CA ARG A 52 -10.43 -41.85 20.87
C ARG A 52 -9.57 -41.53 19.64
N VAL A 53 -9.92 -40.46 18.94
CA VAL A 53 -9.25 -40.07 17.69
C VAL A 53 -7.84 -39.55 17.99
N LEU A 54 -6.85 -40.09 17.28
CA LEU A 54 -5.46 -39.67 17.33
C LEU A 54 -4.97 -39.46 15.91
N ILE A 55 -4.37 -38.29 15.63
CA ILE A 55 -3.69 -37.99 14.37
C ILE A 55 -2.25 -37.62 14.71
N ASP A 56 -1.30 -38.22 14.01
CA ASP A 56 0.12 -38.00 14.27
C ASP A 56 0.51 -36.53 14.06
N GLY A 57 1.30 -36.00 15.00
CA GLY A 57 1.71 -34.59 15.02
C GLY A 57 0.66 -33.58 15.51
N TYR A 58 -0.48 -34.02 16.07
CA TYR A 58 -1.45 -33.13 16.73
C TYR A 58 -1.78 -33.60 18.15
N THR A 59 -1.77 -32.68 19.11
CA THR A 59 -2.46 -32.86 20.39
C THR A 59 -3.98 -32.77 20.19
N SER A 60 -4.78 -33.27 21.15
CA SER A 60 -6.25 -33.18 21.05
C SER A 60 -6.77 -31.74 20.94
N ILE A 61 -6.06 -30.78 21.54
CA ILE A 61 -6.42 -29.35 21.48
C ILE A 61 -6.07 -28.78 20.10
N GLU A 62 -4.87 -29.05 19.58
CA GLU A 62 -4.47 -28.59 18.26
C GLU A 62 -5.33 -29.21 17.16
N LEU A 63 -5.67 -30.50 17.27
CA LEU A 63 -6.57 -31.18 16.35
C LEU A 63 -7.97 -30.54 16.34
N LEU A 64 -8.52 -30.25 17.52
CA LEU A 64 -9.80 -29.57 17.66
C LEU A 64 -9.77 -28.20 16.99
N ASN A 65 -8.75 -27.39 17.28
CA ASN A 65 -8.61 -26.04 16.71
C ASN A 65 -8.42 -26.11 15.19
N ARG A 66 -7.65 -27.10 14.69
CA ARG A 66 -7.45 -27.33 13.26
C ARG A 66 -8.75 -27.67 12.54
N ILE A 67 -9.53 -28.59 13.07
CA ILE A 67 -10.83 -28.99 12.52
C ILE A 67 -11.79 -27.80 12.53
N PHE A 68 -11.84 -27.06 13.64
CA PHE A 68 -12.68 -25.87 13.74
C PHE A 68 -12.28 -24.81 12.70
N SER A 69 -10.98 -24.55 12.53
CA SER A 69 -10.48 -23.55 11.58
C SER A 69 -10.83 -23.89 10.13
N GLU A 70 -10.73 -25.17 9.77
CA GLU A 70 -11.12 -25.66 8.45
C GLU A 70 -12.65 -25.51 8.19
N MET A 71 -13.47 -25.76 9.23
CA MET A 71 -14.92 -25.70 9.12
C MET A 71 -15.49 -24.28 9.17
N GLY A 72 -14.99 -23.44 10.08
CA GLY A 72 -15.59 -22.16 10.44
C GLY A 72 -14.76 -20.92 10.13
N GLU A 73 -13.46 -21.05 9.91
CA GLU A 73 -12.55 -19.93 9.70
C GLU A 73 -11.93 -20.00 8.30
N TYR A 74 -10.62 -19.79 8.15
CA TYR A 74 -9.93 -19.75 6.87
C TYR A 74 -8.81 -20.81 6.78
N GLY A 75 -8.94 -21.90 7.55
CA GLY A 75 -7.99 -23.01 7.57
C GLY A 75 -6.57 -22.53 7.87
N ILE A 76 -5.61 -22.90 7.02
CA ILE A 76 -4.20 -22.47 7.17
C ILE A 76 -3.98 -20.96 7.05
N LEU A 77 -4.94 -20.21 6.49
CA LEU A 77 -4.80 -18.77 6.33
C LEU A 77 -5.19 -17.99 7.58
N THR A 78 -6.01 -18.57 8.47
CA THR A 78 -6.49 -17.92 9.69
C THR A 78 -5.37 -17.26 10.50
N PRO A 79 -4.27 -17.95 10.87
CA PRO A 79 -3.22 -17.33 11.70
C PRO A 79 -2.51 -16.17 11.01
N TYR A 80 -2.48 -16.13 9.67
CA TYR A 80 -1.87 -15.04 8.92
C TYR A 80 -2.83 -13.86 8.75
N LEU A 81 -4.12 -14.13 8.51
CA LEU A 81 -5.15 -13.11 8.32
C LEU A 81 -5.54 -12.39 9.61
N GLU A 82 -5.51 -13.11 10.73
CA GLU A 82 -5.79 -12.58 12.07
C GLU A 82 -4.52 -12.13 12.79
N ASN A 83 -3.36 -12.19 12.12
CA ASN A 83 -2.08 -11.82 12.72
C ASN A 83 -2.04 -10.33 13.05
N GLU A 84 -1.68 -10.00 14.30
CA GLU A 84 -1.34 -8.64 14.71
C GLU A 84 0.12 -8.27 14.38
N ASP A 85 0.95 -9.27 14.07
CA ASP A 85 2.35 -9.07 13.67
C ASP A 85 2.41 -8.32 12.34
N LYS A 86 2.97 -7.11 12.43
CA LYS A 86 3.11 -6.20 11.29
C LYS A 86 4.25 -6.58 10.37
N GLU A 87 5.03 -7.62 10.65
CA GLU A 87 6.18 -8.01 9.83
C GLU A 87 5.79 -8.78 8.57
N LEU A 88 4.62 -9.42 8.53
CA LEU A 88 4.12 -10.11 7.33
C LEU A 88 3.55 -9.09 6.32
N GLU A 89 4.10 -9.04 5.10
CA GLU A 89 3.64 -8.14 4.03
C GLU A 89 2.66 -8.83 3.07
N GLU A 90 2.92 -10.09 2.71
CA GLU A 90 2.17 -10.79 1.67
C GLU A 90 2.12 -12.31 1.91
N VAL A 91 0.96 -12.91 1.66
CA VAL A 91 0.73 -14.36 1.62
C VAL A 91 0.34 -14.73 0.20
N ASN A 92 1.19 -15.50 -0.47
CA ASN A 92 1.01 -15.97 -1.83
C ASN A 92 0.65 -17.46 -1.83
N VAL A 93 -0.58 -17.77 -2.23
CA VAL A 93 -1.08 -19.11 -2.48
C VAL A 93 -0.83 -19.44 -3.95
N ASN A 94 0.19 -20.24 -4.24
CA ASN A 94 0.54 -20.65 -5.61
C ASN A 94 -0.20 -21.93 -6.04
N SER A 95 -0.57 -22.77 -5.07
CA SER A 95 -1.38 -23.98 -5.20
C SER A 95 -1.83 -24.42 -3.80
N PHE A 96 -2.73 -25.40 -3.72
CA PHE A 96 -3.16 -25.94 -2.42
C PHE A 96 -2.01 -26.47 -1.55
N ASP A 97 -0.91 -26.91 -2.16
CA ASP A 97 0.29 -27.45 -1.53
C ASP A 97 1.50 -26.49 -1.52
N SER A 98 1.33 -25.25 -2.00
CA SER A 98 2.39 -24.23 -2.00
C SER A 98 1.86 -22.86 -1.56
N VAL A 99 2.12 -22.53 -0.30
CA VAL A 99 1.90 -21.18 0.25
C VAL A 99 3.24 -20.56 0.65
N VAL A 100 3.47 -19.33 0.20
CA VAL A 100 4.70 -18.56 0.39
C VAL A 100 4.38 -17.28 1.18
N LEU A 101 5.19 -17.00 2.18
CA LEU A 101 5.08 -15.85 3.07
C LEU A 101 6.22 -14.87 2.77
N HIS A 102 5.89 -13.59 2.60
CA HIS A 102 6.85 -12.51 2.40
C HIS A 102 6.83 -11.55 3.59
N TYR A 103 8.01 -11.31 4.17
CA TYR A 103 8.18 -10.45 5.34
C TYR A 103 8.85 -9.11 4.98
N LYS A 104 8.64 -8.10 5.81
CA LYS A 104 9.18 -6.73 5.66
C LYS A 104 10.69 -6.66 5.60
N ASN A 105 11.36 -7.60 6.27
CA ASN A 105 12.82 -7.72 6.28
C ASN A 105 13.40 -8.31 4.99
N GLY A 106 12.55 -8.71 4.04
CA GLY A 106 12.93 -9.32 2.77
C GLY A 106 12.87 -10.85 2.77
N ASP A 107 12.62 -11.48 3.92
CA ASP A 107 12.56 -12.94 4.01
C ASP A 107 11.37 -13.50 3.23
N VAL A 108 11.63 -14.60 2.52
CA VAL A 108 10.64 -15.36 1.76
C VAL A 108 10.69 -16.80 2.22
N VAL A 109 9.65 -17.25 2.91
CA VAL A 109 9.60 -18.61 3.50
C VAL A 109 8.34 -19.33 3.07
N ARG A 110 8.41 -20.66 2.97
CA ARG A 110 7.22 -21.48 2.76
C ARG A 110 6.46 -21.62 4.07
N ALA A 111 5.13 -21.55 3.99
CA ALA A 111 4.28 -21.86 5.13
C ALA A 111 4.53 -23.32 5.58
N PRO A 112 4.56 -23.59 6.89
CA PRO A 112 4.77 -24.94 7.41
C PRO A 112 3.62 -25.90 7.07
N GLU A 113 2.44 -25.35 6.80
CA GLU A 113 1.21 -26.09 6.53
C GLU A 113 0.65 -25.77 5.15
N THR A 114 -0.08 -26.73 4.60
CA THR A 114 -0.73 -26.64 3.29
C THR A 114 -2.24 -26.83 3.47
N PHE A 115 -3.00 -26.43 2.45
CA PHE A 115 -4.42 -26.78 2.40
C PHE A 115 -4.58 -28.30 2.34
N LEU A 116 -5.75 -28.79 2.76
CA LEU A 116 -5.98 -30.22 2.85
C LEU A 116 -6.12 -30.86 1.46
N SER A 117 -6.74 -30.13 0.52
CA SER A 117 -6.89 -30.51 -0.89
C SER A 117 -7.12 -29.27 -1.76
N ALA A 118 -7.05 -29.44 -3.09
CA ALA A 118 -7.46 -28.42 -4.07
C ALA A 118 -8.88 -27.89 -3.82
N GLU A 119 -9.82 -28.79 -3.51
CA GLU A 119 -11.21 -28.44 -3.21
C GLU A 119 -11.34 -27.68 -1.87
N SER A 120 -10.63 -28.11 -0.83
CA SER A 120 -10.58 -27.41 0.47
C SER A 120 -10.04 -25.98 0.30
N ALA A 121 -8.94 -25.81 -0.46
CA ALA A 121 -8.37 -24.49 -0.74
C ALA A 121 -9.38 -23.56 -1.45
N LYS A 122 -10.07 -24.09 -2.47
CA LYS A 122 -11.11 -23.36 -3.20
C LYS A 122 -12.28 -22.97 -2.29
N ASN A 123 -12.78 -23.90 -1.47
CA ASN A 123 -13.90 -23.65 -0.55
C ASN A 123 -13.55 -22.62 0.52
N ILE A 124 -12.33 -22.68 1.09
CA ILE A 124 -11.81 -21.67 2.02
C ILE A 124 -11.77 -20.30 1.33
N MET A 125 -11.24 -20.22 0.11
CA MET A 125 -11.12 -18.95 -0.61
C MET A 125 -12.49 -18.34 -0.92
N ILE A 126 -13.45 -19.15 -1.36
CA ILE A 126 -14.84 -18.71 -1.59
C ILE A 126 -15.45 -18.19 -0.29
N ARG A 127 -15.30 -18.92 0.81
CA ARG A 127 -15.81 -18.52 2.12
C ARG A 127 -15.17 -17.22 2.61
N LEU A 128 -13.85 -17.08 2.46
CA LEU A 128 -13.10 -15.88 2.79
C LEU A 128 -13.63 -14.66 2.03
N LEU A 129 -13.68 -14.75 0.70
CA LEU A 129 -14.15 -13.66 -0.17
C LEU A 129 -15.60 -13.28 0.13
N PHE A 130 -16.49 -14.26 0.31
CA PHE A 130 -17.89 -14.00 0.57
C PHE A 130 -18.10 -13.31 1.92
N GLN A 131 -17.51 -13.84 3.00
CA GLN A 131 -17.71 -13.31 4.35
C GLN A 131 -17.05 -11.94 4.60
N GLN A 132 -15.97 -11.63 3.87
CA GLN A 132 -15.15 -10.45 4.13
C GLN A 132 -15.30 -9.35 3.08
N SER A 133 -15.79 -9.68 1.87
CA SER A 133 -15.87 -8.73 0.75
C SER A 133 -17.17 -8.82 -0.05
N GLU A 134 -18.09 -9.73 0.31
CA GLU A 134 -19.34 -10.00 -0.43
C GLU A 134 -19.11 -10.41 -1.91
N LYS A 135 -17.88 -10.83 -2.24
CA LYS A 135 -17.51 -11.32 -3.57
C LYS A 135 -17.53 -12.83 -3.63
N THR A 136 -17.84 -13.37 -4.80
CA THR A 136 -17.91 -14.82 -5.03
C THR A 136 -16.92 -15.22 -6.12
N LEU A 137 -16.14 -16.26 -5.85
CA LEU A 137 -15.20 -16.89 -6.79
C LEU A 137 -15.85 -18.17 -7.34
N SER A 138 -15.90 -18.31 -8.66
CA SER A 138 -16.54 -19.48 -9.30
C SER A 138 -16.00 -19.69 -10.71
N ALA A 139 -16.38 -20.79 -11.37
CA ALA A 139 -16.01 -21.00 -12.78
C ALA A 139 -16.55 -19.89 -13.72
N ALA A 140 -17.67 -19.26 -13.38
CA ALA A 140 -18.24 -18.13 -14.13
C ALA A 140 -17.54 -16.80 -13.82
N THR A 141 -16.98 -16.66 -12.61
CA THR A 141 -16.20 -15.50 -12.17
C THR A 141 -14.85 -15.98 -11.62
N PRO A 142 -13.93 -16.43 -12.50
CA PRO A 142 -12.75 -17.16 -12.07
C PRO A 142 -11.61 -16.27 -11.58
N VAL A 143 -11.71 -14.94 -11.77
CA VAL A 143 -10.80 -13.94 -11.20
C VAL A 143 -11.62 -13.00 -10.32
N VAL A 144 -11.20 -12.86 -9.07
CA VAL A 144 -11.78 -11.90 -8.13
C VAL A 144 -10.64 -11.08 -7.53
N THR A 145 -10.70 -9.77 -7.71
CA THR A 145 -9.87 -8.82 -6.96
C THR A 145 -10.75 -8.05 -5.99
N GLY A 146 -10.30 -7.87 -4.76
CA GLY A 146 -11.08 -7.18 -3.73
C GLY A 146 -10.27 -6.89 -2.48
N TYR A 147 -11.01 -6.58 -1.42
CA TYR A 147 -10.46 -6.18 -0.14
C TYR A 147 -11.23 -6.88 0.96
N LEU A 148 -10.50 -7.39 1.94
CA LEU A 148 -11.04 -8.03 3.14
C LEU A 148 -11.03 -7.01 4.28
N LYS A 149 -11.52 -7.42 5.47
CA LYS A 149 -11.34 -6.59 6.68
C LYS A 149 -9.85 -6.38 6.99
N ASN A 150 -9.57 -5.40 7.85
CA ASN A 150 -8.22 -5.08 8.34
C ASN A 150 -7.22 -4.61 7.26
N ASN A 151 -7.70 -3.89 6.24
CA ASN A 151 -6.85 -3.36 5.16
C ASN A 151 -6.07 -4.47 4.41
N ILE A 152 -6.72 -5.59 4.13
CA ILE A 152 -6.09 -6.68 3.37
C ILE A 152 -6.60 -6.60 1.93
N ARG A 153 -5.68 -6.51 0.97
CA ARG A 153 -5.99 -6.63 -0.45
C ARG A 153 -5.85 -8.08 -0.87
N ILE A 154 -6.77 -8.56 -1.69
CA ILE A 154 -6.73 -9.92 -2.22
C ILE A 154 -6.98 -9.92 -3.73
N THR A 155 -6.20 -10.72 -4.44
CA THR A 155 -6.52 -11.18 -5.79
C THR A 155 -6.53 -12.70 -5.75
N ALA A 156 -7.67 -13.31 -6.08
CA ALA A 156 -7.86 -14.75 -6.08
C ALA A 156 -8.31 -15.23 -7.47
N VAL A 157 -7.84 -16.41 -7.84
CA VAL A 157 -8.00 -17.02 -9.16
C VAL A 157 -8.34 -18.50 -8.97
N CYS A 158 -9.36 -19.01 -9.67
CA CYS A 158 -9.74 -20.42 -9.63
C CYS A 158 -9.93 -20.99 -11.05
N PRO A 159 -10.10 -22.32 -11.20
CA PRO A 159 -10.42 -22.93 -12.49
C PRO A 159 -11.66 -22.28 -13.15
N PRO A 160 -11.72 -22.23 -14.50
CA PRO A 160 -10.90 -23.00 -15.46
C PRO A 160 -9.62 -22.32 -15.95
N ILE A 161 -9.25 -21.15 -15.42
CA ILE A 161 -8.07 -20.39 -15.90
C ILE A 161 -6.74 -20.79 -15.23
N ILE A 162 -6.81 -21.74 -14.30
CA ILE A 162 -5.68 -22.44 -13.68
C ILE A 162 -5.99 -23.94 -13.70
N ASP A 163 -4.96 -24.78 -13.56
CA ASP A 163 -5.13 -26.23 -13.48
C ASP A 163 -6.02 -26.62 -12.29
N GLU A 164 -7.00 -27.51 -12.50
CA GLU A 164 -7.93 -28.00 -11.46
C GLU A 164 -7.18 -28.57 -10.24
N GLU A 165 -6.05 -29.25 -10.48
CA GLU A 165 -5.22 -29.85 -9.45
C GLU A 165 -4.61 -28.82 -8.47
N ARG A 166 -4.48 -27.55 -8.87
CA ARG A 166 -3.97 -26.49 -7.99
C ARG A 166 -5.06 -25.98 -7.03
N GLY A 167 -6.33 -26.12 -7.40
CA GLY A 167 -7.49 -25.66 -6.64
C GLY A 167 -7.72 -24.15 -6.69
N VAL A 168 -6.79 -23.36 -6.15
CA VAL A 168 -6.87 -21.90 -6.12
C VAL A 168 -5.48 -21.27 -6.13
N GLN A 169 -5.38 -20.08 -6.71
CA GLN A 169 -4.22 -19.20 -6.57
C GLN A 169 -4.67 -17.87 -5.99
N ALA A 170 -3.89 -17.30 -5.07
CA ALA A 170 -4.20 -16.00 -4.50
C ALA A 170 -2.96 -15.23 -4.06
N SER A 171 -3.00 -13.91 -4.20
CA SER A 171 -2.07 -12.97 -3.58
C SER A 171 -2.86 -12.15 -2.56
N ILE A 172 -2.47 -12.27 -1.29
CA ILE A 172 -3.09 -11.61 -0.15
C ILE A 172 -2.06 -10.65 0.43
N ARG A 173 -2.26 -9.34 0.26
CA ARG A 173 -1.36 -8.30 0.72
C ARG A 173 -1.92 -7.57 1.93
N PHE A 174 -1.12 -7.45 2.98
CA PHE A 174 -1.46 -6.71 4.18
C PHE A 174 -1.07 -5.24 4.00
N VAL A 175 -2.07 -4.37 3.88
CA VAL A 175 -1.85 -2.92 3.79
C VAL A 175 -1.78 -2.38 5.20
N ASN A 176 -0.57 -2.32 5.73
CA ASN A 176 -0.29 -1.70 7.02
C ASN A 176 -0.01 -0.22 6.81
N PRO A 177 -0.87 0.70 7.29
CA PRO A 177 -0.58 2.12 7.18
C PRO A 177 0.77 2.43 7.82
N SER A 178 1.59 3.16 7.09
CA SER A 178 2.92 3.54 7.57
C SER A 178 2.77 4.48 8.76
N LYS A 179 3.53 4.21 9.83
CA LYS A 179 3.71 5.16 10.93
C LYS A 179 5.09 5.80 10.92
N LEU A 180 5.84 5.66 9.83
CA LEU A 180 7.14 6.31 9.73
C LEU A 180 6.93 7.81 9.69
N ARG A 181 7.53 8.50 10.66
CA ARG A 181 7.54 9.96 10.72
C ARG A 181 8.91 10.47 10.28
N ARG A 182 9.04 11.80 10.24
CA ARG A 182 10.27 12.53 9.97
C ARG A 182 11.54 11.84 10.51
N ASN A 183 11.58 11.61 11.82
CA ASN A 183 12.76 11.02 12.48
C ASN A 183 13.08 9.60 12.01
N ASP A 184 12.07 8.82 11.62
CA ASP A 184 12.29 7.46 11.10
C ASP A 184 12.84 7.50 9.67
N LEU A 185 12.36 8.42 8.84
CA LEU A 185 12.84 8.59 7.47
C LEU A 185 14.29 9.09 7.43
N ILE A 186 14.64 10.03 8.32
CA ILE A 186 16.02 10.52 8.49
C ILE A 186 16.92 9.41 9.05
N ARG A 187 16.48 8.69 10.10
CA ARG A 187 17.25 7.59 10.71
C ARG A 187 17.48 6.42 9.75
N LYS A 188 16.52 6.13 8.87
CA LYS A 188 16.66 5.13 7.80
C LYS A 188 17.45 5.65 6.60
N GLU A 189 17.91 6.91 6.66
CA GLU A 189 18.61 7.60 5.58
C GLU A 189 17.82 7.58 4.26
N THR A 190 16.48 7.57 4.33
CA THR A 190 15.61 7.61 3.15
C THR A 190 15.79 8.94 2.40
N LEU A 191 15.98 10.02 3.16
CA LEU A 191 16.36 11.35 2.70
C LEU A 191 17.06 12.10 3.84
N THR A 192 17.75 13.20 3.53
CA THR A 192 18.37 14.05 4.56
C THR A 192 17.34 14.92 5.28
N GLU A 193 17.72 15.50 6.42
CA GLU A 193 16.88 16.46 7.13
C GLU A 193 16.57 17.70 6.30
N GLU A 194 17.56 18.26 5.59
CA GLU A 194 17.37 19.41 4.71
C GLU A 194 16.36 19.11 3.58
N MET A 195 16.47 17.93 2.96
CA MET A 195 15.51 17.50 1.93
C MET A 195 14.10 17.38 2.51
N PHE A 196 13.96 16.84 3.72
CA PHE A 196 12.65 16.67 4.37
C PHE A 196 12.04 18.03 4.69
N ASP A 197 12.83 18.92 5.30
CA ASP A 197 12.46 20.29 5.63
C ASP A 197 12.01 21.07 4.39
N PHE A 198 12.73 20.92 3.27
CA PHE A 198 12.38 21.57 2.01
C PHE A 198 11.03 21.08 1.48
N ILE A 199 10.82 19.77 1.42
CA ILE A 199 9.57 19.19 0.91
C ILE A 199 8.39 19.56 1.82
N ASN A 200 8.57 19.48 3.14
CA ASN A 200 7.54 19.84 4.10
C ASN A 200 7.20 21.34 4.02
N LEU A 201 8.18 22.21 3.83
CA LEU A 201 7.96 23.64 3.60
C LEU A 201 7.09 23.88 2.36
N CYS A 202 7.40 23.22 1.24
CA CYS A 202 6.59 23.28 0.03
C CYS A 202 5.15 22.81 0.29
N ALA A 203 4.98 21.64 0.90
CA ALA A 203 3.67 21.07 1.22
C ALA A 203 2.83 21.99 2.14
N SER A 204 3.43 22.48 3.23
CA SER A 204 2.77 23.35 4.21
C SER A 204 2.41 24.72 3.64
N SER A 205 3.15 25.18 2.63
CA SER A 205 2.86 26.44 1.90
C SER A 205 1.79 26.27 0.82
N GLY A 206 1.27 25.05 0.63
CA GLY A 206 0.23 24.75 -0.36
C GLY A 206 0.75 24.46 -1.76
N LEU A 207 2.04 24.12 -1.92
CA LEU A 207 2.60 23.78 -3.22
C LEU A 207 2.23 22.35 -3.60
N SER A 208 1.69 22.19 -4.81
CA SER A 208 1.34 20.88 -5.37
C SER A 208 2.59 20.11 -5.83
N GLY A 209 2.56 18.80 -5.68
CA GLY A 209 3.69 17.94 -5.98
C GLY A 209 3.34 16.45 -6.10
N VAL A 210 4.25 15.70 -6.71
CA VAL A 210 4.07 14.28 -7.01
C VAL A 210 5.25 13.45 -6.50
N VAL A 211 4.94 12.34 -5.83
CA VAL A 211 5.93 11.33 -5.43
C VAL A 211 5.86 10.16 -6.42
N ALA A 212 6.92 9.98 -7.20
CA ALA A 212 7.08 8.97 -8.23
C ALA A 212 7.88 7.75 -7.74
N GLY A 213 7.72 6.62 -8.41
CA GLY A 213 8.42 5.37 -8.07
C GLY A 213 7.68 4.09 -8.44
N SER A 214 8.40 2.98 -8.49
CA SER A 214 7.83 1.65 -8.71
C SER A 214 7.00 1.16 -7.50
N THR A 215 6.39 -0.01 -7.62
CA THR A 215 5.76 -0.69 -6.49
C THR A 215 6.80 -0.96 -5.39
N SER A 216 6.39 -0.77 -4.14
CA SER A 216 7.24 -1.00 -2.95
C SER A 216 8.47 -0.07 -2.81
N SER A 217 8.57 1.00 -3.63
CA SER A 217 9.68 1.96 -3.56
C SER A 217 9.62 2.94 -2.39
N GLY A 218 8.51 2.95 -1.64
CA GLY A 218 8.30 3.83 -0.48
C GLY A 218 7.52 5.12 -0.77
N LYS A 219 6.92 5.30 -1.95
CA LYS A 219 6.16 6.52 -2.30
C LYS A 219 5.12 6.93 -1.25
N THR A 220 4.18 6.03 -0.95
CA THR A 220 3.12 6.29 0.02
C THR A 220 3.68 6.56 1.40
N THR A 221 4.75 5.86 1.79
CA THR A 221 5.43 6.06 3.07
C THR A 221 6.12 7.42 3.17
N THR A 222 6.80 7.86 2.12
CA THR A 222 7.42 9.19 2.05
C THR A 222 6.34 10.27 2.08
N LEU A 223 5.27 10.12 1.29
CA LEU A 223 4.13 11.04 1.27
C LEU A 223 3.45 11.13 2.65
N ASP A 224 3.18 10.00 3.30
CA ASP A 224 2.61 9.93 4.66
C ASP A 224 3.49 10.66 5.69
N GLY A 225 4.80 10.43 5.64
CA GLY A 225 5.76 11.07 6.53
C GLY A 225 5.80 12.59 6.36
N ILE A 226 5.74 13.09 5.12
CA ILE A 226 5.70 14.52 4.80
C ILE A 226 4.40 15.15 5.29
N LEU A 227 3.25 14.55 4.93
CA LEU A 227 1.92 15.03 5.28
C LEU A 227 1.68 15.01 6.80
N GLY A 228 2.22 14.02 7.50
CA GLY A 228 2.13 13.91 8.95
C GLY A 228 2.91 15.00 9.71
N ASP A 229 3.79 15.74 9.04
CA ASP A 229 4.55 16.86 9.62
C ASP A 229 4.01 18.23 9.15
N VAL A 230 2.92 18.25 8.36
CA VAL A 230 2.23 19.50 8.00
C VAL A 230 1.53 20.09 9.23
N ASP A 231 1.42 21.42 9.27
CA ASP A 231 0.70 22.16 10.32
C ASP A 231 -0.69 21.55 10.58
N LYS A 232 -0.97 21.17 11.83
CA LYS A 232 -2.22 20.52 12.27
C LYS A 232 -3.49 21.32 11.97
N ARG A 233 -3.37 22.65 11.76
CA ARG A 233 -4.48 23.52 11.36
C ARG A 233 -4.92 23.31 9.92
N LYS A 234 -4.00 22.85 9.05
CA LYS A 234 -4.28 22.60 7.64
C LYS A 234 -5.27 21.44 7.49
N ARG A 235 -6.31 21.67 6.70
CA ARG A 235 -7.31 20.67 6.39
C ARG A 235 -6.83 19.75 5.27
N ILE A 236 -6.54 18.50 5.61
CA ILE A 236 -6.09 17.48 4.65
C ILE A 236 -7.25 16.52 4.35
N VAL A 237 -7.58 16.36 3.07
CA VAL A 237 -8.56 15.37 2.59
C VAL A 237 -7.84 14.33 1.74
N SER A 238 -7.68 13.11 2.25
CA SER A 238 -7.14 12.00 1.45
C SER A 238 -8.24 11.23 0.74
N ILE A 239 -7.93 10.75 -0.46
CA ILE A 239 -8.80 9.94 -1.30
C ILE A 239 -8.01 8.70 -1.70
N GLU A 240 -8.51 7.55 -1.28
CA GLU A 240 -7.78 6.28 -1.36
C GLU A 240 -8.62 5.20 -2.05
N GLU A 241 -7.98 4.38 -2.86
CA GLU A 241 -8.68 3.37 -3.65
C GLU A 241 -9.02 2.15 -2.78
N ASN A 242 -10.28 2.07 -2.35
CA ASN A 242 -10.91 1.03 -1.51
C ASN A 242 -10.35 0.82 -0.09
N VAL A 243 -9.03 0.93 0.12
CA VAL A 243 -8.36 0.71 1.40
C VAL A 243 -7.47 1.90 1.74
N ARG A 244 -7.44 2.21 3.04
CA ARG A 244 -6.63 3.28 3.61
C ARG A 244 -5.18 2.81 3.82
N GLU A 245 -4.24 3.44 3.11
CA GLU A 245 -2.80 3.31 3.29
C GLU A 245 -2.19 4.45 4.13
N LEU A 246 -2.79 5.64 4.10
CA LEU A 246 -2.31 6.81 4.85
C LEU A 246 -2.81 6.80 6.31
N ASP A 247 -1.95 7.18 7.26
CA ASP A 247 -2.29 7.29 8.69
C ASP A 247 -1.86 8.66 9.22
N LEU A 248 -2.65 9.68 8.89
CA LEU A 248 -2.33 11.08 9.13
C LEU A 248 -2.99 11.63 10.40
N VAL A 249 -3.99 10.94 10.96
CA VAL A 249 -4.69 11.41 12.16
C VAL A 249 -3.75 11.37 13.37
N THR A 250 -3.52 12.51 14.00
CA THR A 250 -2.73 12.62 15.22
C THR A 250 -3.64 12.80 16.44
N ARG A 251 -3.12 12.44 17.61
CA ARG A 251 -3.82 12.60 18.88
C ARG A 251 -2.88 13.24 19.90
N ASP A 252 -3.44 14.05 20.77
CA ASP A 252 -2.73 14.65 21.91
C ASP A 252 -2.47 13.62 23.03
N GLU A 253 -1.87 14.07 24.12
CA GLU A 253 -1.57 13.26 25.31
C GLU A 253 -2.81 12.64 25.98
N ASN A 254 -4.00 13.21 25.76
CA ASN A 254 -5.27 12.72 26.27
C ASN A 254 -6.00 11.81 25.28
N GLY A 255 -5.40 11.54 24.11
CA GLY A 255 -5.98 10.72 23.06
C GLY A 255 -7.04 11.44 22.22
N ILE A 256 -7.14 12.77 22.30
CA ILE A 256 -8.08 13.58 21.50
C ILE A 256 -7.44 13.90 20.15
N ILE A 257 -8.22 13.81 19.07
CA ILE A 257 -7.73 14.17 17.73
C ILE A 257 -7.38 15.66 17.71
N ASP A 258 -6.14 15.98 17.35
CA ASP A 258 -5.57 17.33 17.46
C ASP A 258 -5.16 17.94 16.11
N ASN A 259 -5.52 17.30 15.00
CA ASN A 259 -5.32 17.79 13.63
C ASN A 259 -6.58 17.71 12.76
N ASN A 260 -6.56 18.41 11.63
CA ASN A 260 -7.71 18.53 10.72
C ASN A 260 -7.57 17.60 9.50
N VAL A 261 -7.71 16.30 9.72
CA VAL A 261 -7.54 15.27 8.68
C VAL A 261 -8.83 14.49 8.45
N VAL A 262 -9.19 14.27 7.18
CA VAL A 262 -10.29 13.40 6.77
C VAL A 262 -9.79 12.42 5.70
N HIS A 263 -10.09 11.14 5.91
CA HIS A 263 -9.76 10.07 4.96
C HIS A 263 -11.03 9.58 4.25
N TRP A 264 -11.04 9.62 2.92
CA TRP A 264 -12.09 9.06 2.07
C TRP A 264 -11.57 7.86 1.30
N LYS A 265 -12.49 6.95 0.96
CA LYS A 265 -12.19 5.79 0.13
C LYS A 265 -13.26 5.57 -0.92
N THR A 266 -12.86 5.07 -2.07
CA THR A 266 -13.80 4.61 -3.10
C THR A 266 -14.70 3.50 -2.56
N HIS A 267 -15.95 3.46 -3.02
CA HIS A 267 -16.90 2.44 -2.61
C HIS A 267 -18.00 2.25 -3.66
N GLY A 268 -18.21 1.00 -4.09
CA GLY A 268 -19.21 0.69 -5.12
C GLY A 268 -18.90 1.40 -6.43
N SER A 269 -19.83 2.24 -6.90
CA SER A 269 -19.66 3.05 -8.11
C SER A 269 -18.92 4.37 -7.86
N ILE A 270 -18.76 4.79 -6.61
CA ILE A 270 -18.11 6.06 -6.26
C ILE A 270 -16.60 5.90 -6.43
N ASN A 271 -16.07 6.53 -7.47
CA ASN A 271 -14.66 6.44 -7.86
C ASN A 271 -13.83 7.63 -7.37
N SER A 272 -12.49 7.53 -7.51
CA SER A 272 -11.55 8.53 -7.03
C SER A 272 -11.74 9.91 -7.68
N ARG A 273 -12.17 9.95 -8.96
CA ARG A 273 -12.47 11.19 -9.69
C ARG A 273 -13.67 11.93 -9.10
N GLU A 274 -14.74 11.22 -8.79
CA GLU A 274 -15.94 11.79 -8.15
C GLU A 274 -15.60 12.34 -6.76
N LEU A 275 -14.90 11.53 -5.94
CA LEU A 275 -14.44 11.96 -4.62
C LEU A 275 -13.56 13.20 -4.69
N LEU A 276 -12.69 13.31 -5.70
CA LEU A 276 -11.82 14.47 -5.87
C LEU A 276 -12.62 15.74 -6.15
N LYS A 277 -13.63 15.67 -7.02
CA LYS A 277 -14.54 16.78 -7.28
C LYS A 277 -15.34 17.16 -6.04
N THR A 278 -15.80 16.17 -5.24
CA THR A 278 -16.49 16.43 -3.98
C THR A 278 -15.57 17.02 -2.92
N ALA A 279 -14.29 16.67 -2.89
CA ALA A 279 -13.34 17.19 -1.92
C ALA A 279 -13.18 18.71 -2.04
N LEU A 280 -13.26 19.26 -3.26
CA LEU A 280 -13.20 20.70 -3.52
C LEU A 280 -14.30 21.50 -2.82
N THR A 281 -15.43 20.89 -2.46
CA THR A 281 -16.52 21.57 -1.72
C THR A 281 -16.37 21.47 -0.20
N CYS A 282 -15.32 20.80 0.28
CA CYS A 282 -15.08 20.53 1.70
C CYS A 282 -14.01 21.44 2.32
N ASP A 283 -13.72 22.58 1.68
CA ASP A 283 -12.73 23.58 2.11
C ASP A 283 -11.35 22.98 2.42
N PRO A 284 -10.76 22.14 1.54
CA PRO A 284 -9.47 21.52 1.83
C PRO A 284 -8.31 22.50 1.61
N ASP A 285 -7.35 22.53 2.52
CA ASP A 285 -6.05 23.14 2.26
C ASP A 285 -5.20 22.25 1.34
N ILE A 286 -5.25 20.93 1.59
CA ILE A 286 -4.48 19.93 0.84
C ILE A 286 -5.40 18.77 0.47
N ILE A 287 -5.42 18.42 -0.81
CA ILE A 287 -6.12 17.24 -1.33
C ILE A 287 -5.09 16.18 -1.70
N VAL A 288 -5.32 14.95 -1.26
CA VAL A 288 -4.38 13.85 -1.39
C VAL A 288 -5.05 12.67 -2.08
N PRO A 289 -5.19 12.70 -3.43
CA PRO A 289 -5.46 11.47 -4.16
C PRO A 289 -4.21 10.58 -4.02
N GLN A 290 -4.28 9.56 -3.15
CA GLN A 290 -3.10 8.86 -2.66
C GLN A 290 -2.26 8.28 -3.79
N GLU A 291 -2.88 7.79 -4.86
CA GLU A 291 -2.17 7.34 -6.05
C GLU A 291 -2.98 7.61 -7.32
N MET A 292 -2.42 8.38 -8.26
CA MET A 292 -3.03 8.61 -9.56
C MET A 292 -2.73 7.44 -10.51
N LYS A 293 -3.80 6.79 -10.97
CA LYS A 293 -3.82 5.63 -11.88
C LYS A 293 -4.75 5.80 -13.07
N GLY A 294 -5.67 6.76 -13.05
CA GLY A 294 -6.69 6.93 -14.08
C GLY A 294 -7.17 8.37 -14.25
N GLU A 295 -8.45 8.50 -14.57
CA GLU A 295 -9.13 9.75 -14.94
C GLU A 295 -9.08 10.84 -13.87
N GLU A 296 -8.90 10.48 -12.59
CA GLU A 296 -8.78 11.44 -11.49
C GLU A 296 -7.59 12.40 -11.66
N ALA A 297 -6.58 12.02 -12.44
CA ALA A 297 -5.44 12.88 -12.73
C ALA A 297 -5.82 14.21 -13.41
N TYR A 298 -6.83 14.19 -14.30
CA TYR A 298 -7.29 15.41 -14.96
C TYR A 298 -7.94 16.38 -13.96
N ALA A 299 -8.79 15.87 -13.07
CA ALA A 299 -9.39 16.68 -12.01
C ALA A 299 -8.34 17.14 -10.98
N ALA A 300 -7.29 16.35 -10.73
CA ALA A 300 -6.20 16.70 -9.83
C ALA A 300 -5.37 17.89 -10.34
N GLN A 301 -5.03 17.92 -11.63
CA GLN A 301 -4.33 19.06 -12.20
C GLN A 301 -5.20 20.33 -12.21
N GLU A 302 -6.51 20.22 -12.44
CA GLU A 302 -7.44 21.36 -12.35
C GLU A 302 -7.50 21.90 -10.91
N ALA A 303 -7.61 21.01 -9.92
CA ALA A 303 -7.60 21.37 -8.51
C ALA A 303 -6.32 22.11 -8.12
N ALA A 304 -5.16 21.58 -8.53
CA ALA A 304 -3.85 22.16 -8.27
C ALA A 304 -3.70 23.59 -8.83
N ARG A 305 -4.25 23.84 -10.03
CA ARG A 305 -4.20 25.15 -10.69
C ARG A 305 -5.21 26.15 -10.14
N THR A 306 -6.27 25.68 -9.49
CA THR A 306 -7.34 26.53 -8.94
C THR A 306 -7.10 26.91 -7.47
N GLY A 307 -5.88 26.72 -6.98
CA GLY A 307 -5.44 27.20 -5.67
C GLY A 307 -5.53 26.18 -4.54
N HIS A 308 -5.85 24.92 -4.84
CA HIS A 308 -5.79 23.84 -3.86
C HIS A 308 -4.44 23.15 -3.95
N ALA A 309 -3.80 22.87 -2.81
CA ALA A 309 -2.58 22.07 -2.83
C ALA A 309 -2.94 20.60 -3.13
N VAL A 310 -2.29 20.00 -4.10
CA VAL A 310 -2.49 18.58 -4.44
C VAL A 310 -1.18 17.83 -4.28
N LEU A 311 -1.16 16.87 -3.36
CA LEU A 311 -0.04 15.97 -3.14
C LEU A 311 -0.46 14.54 -3.43
N THR A 312 0.33 13.82 -4.23
CA THR A 312 -0.10 12.52 -4.75
C THR A 312 1.09 11.62 -5.05
N THR A 313 0.83 10.34 -5.29
CA THR A 313 1.83 9.41 -5.81
C THR A 313 1.49 8.93 -7.21
N THR A 314 2.51 8.54 -7.99
CA THR A 314 2.29 7.87 -9.28
C THR A 314 3.42 6.88 -9.60
N HIS A 315 3.14 5.94 -10.49
CA HIS A 315 4.15 5.00 -10.98
C HIS A 315 4.94 5.61 -12.14
N ALA A 316 6.22 5.90 -11.87
CA ALA A 316 7.18 6.35 -12.87
C ALA A 316 8.61 6.01 -12.43
N ASN A 317 9.54 6.02 -13.40
CA ASN A 317 10.94 5.63 -13.20
C ASN A 317 11.92 6.81 -13.04
N SER A 318 11.40 8.05 -12.98
CA SER A 318 12.14 9.28 -12.68
C SER A 318 11.16 10.42 -12.42
N CYS A 319 11.64 11.56 -11.92
CA CYS A 319 10.82 12.76 -11.79
C CYS A 319 10.25 13.20 -13.15
N ARG A 320 11.08 13.26 -14.20
CA ARG A 320 10.65 13.64 -15.55
C ARG A 320 9.61 12.68 -16.14
N ALA A 321 9.80 11.36 -15.95
CA ALA A 321 8.84 10.36 -16.40
C ALA A 321 7.48 10.48 -15.68
N ALA A 322 7.44 11.03 -14.46
CA ALA A 322 6.20 11.28 -13.74
C ALA A 322 5.29 12.26 -14.48
N TYR A 323 5.85 13.32 -15.08
CA TYR A 323 5.06 14.29 -15.86
C TYR A 323 4.49 13.67 -17.13
N THR A 324 5.27 12.87 -17.85
CA THR A 324 4.77 12.10 -18.99
C THR A 324 3.68 11.12 -18.57
N ARG A 325 3.84 10.45 -17.42
CA ARG A 325 2.81 9.56 -16.88
C ARG A 325 1.53 10.32 -16.56
N MET A 326 1.62 11.45 -15.85
CA MET A 326 0.47 12.27 -15.51
C MET A 326 -0.25 12.78 -16.77
N LEU A 327 0.48 13.17 -17.81
CA LEU A 327 -0.11 13.48 -19.13
C LEU A 327 -0.94 12.30 -19.65
N THR A 328 -0.37 11.08 -19.68
CA THR A 328 -1.11 9.90 -20.16
C THR A 328 -2.37 9.58 -19.36
N LEU A 329 -2.36 9.88 -18.06
CA LEU A 329 -3.53 9.71 -17.21
C LEU A 329 -4.59 10.78 -17.47
N CYS A 330 -4.16 12.04 -17.63
CA CYS A 330 -5.08 13.14 -17.93
C CYS A 330 -5.76 12.97 -19.30
N MET A 331 -5.08 12.39 -20.29
CA MET A 331 -5.66 12.10 -21.61
C MET A 331 -6.86 11.13 -21.55
N MET A 332 -7.02 10.37 -20.47
CA MET A 332 -8.17 9.47 -20.31
C MET A 332 -9.50 10.23 -20.13
N ASP A 333 -9.45 11.49 -19.66
CA ASP A 333 -10.64 12.32 -19.37
C ASP A 333 -10.59 13.70 -20.04
N SER A 334 -9.65 13.93 -20.96
CA SER A 334 -9.44 15.21 -21.62
C SER A 334 -9.49 15.08 -23.14
N THR A 335 -10.03 16.10 -23.80
CA THR A 335 -10.00 16.26 -25.26
C THR A 335 -8.99 17.32 -25.73
N LEU A 336 -8.21 17.88 -24.80
CA LEU A 336 -7.18 18.88 -25.10
C LEU A 336 -6.02 18.25 -25.87
N GLU A 337 -5.33 19.07 -26.66
CA GLU A 337 -4.09 18.65 -27.33
C GLU A 337 -2.99 18.32 -26.29
N ASP A 338 -2.24 17.24 -26.53
CA ASP A 338 -1.19 16.74 -25.63
C ASP A 338 -0.22 17.83 -25.17
N LYS A 339 0.17 18.75 -26.05
CA LYS A 339 1.09 19.85 -25.72
C LYS A 339 0.48 20.82 -24.71
N VAL A 340 -0.80 21.14 -24.86
CA VAL A 340 -1.53 22.00 -23.93
C VAL A 340 -1.67 21.27 -22.60
N LEU A 341 -2.12 20.01 -22.62
CA LEU A 341 -2.33 19.24 -21.39
C LEU A 341 -1.03 19.01 -20.61
N TYR A 342 0.07 18.73 -21.30
CA TYR A 342 1.39 18.58 -20.69
C TYR A 342 1.83 19.86 -19.98
N ARG A 343 1.60 21.02 -20.61
CA ARG A 343 1.83 22.33 -19.98
C ARG A 343 0.97 22.50 -18.72
N LEU A 344 -0.33 22.15 -18.79
CA LEU A 344 -1.21 22.26 -17.63
C LEU A 344 -0.72 21.42 -16.45
N VAL A 345 -0.27 20.19 -16.71
CA VAL A 345 0.31 19.28 -15.71
C VAL A 345 1.61 19.85 -15.12
N CYS A 346 2.49 20.41 -15.96
CA CYS A 346 3.74 21.03 -15.51
C CYS A 346 3.49 22.27 -14.62
N GLU A 347 2.49 23.09 -14.96
CA GLU A 347 2.07 24.24 -14.15
C GLU A 347 1.37 23.80 -12.85
N ALA A 348 0.64 22.68 -12.87
CA ALA A 348 -0.07 22.12 -11.73
C ALA A 348 0.87 21.55 -10.67
N PHE A 349 1.92 20.84 -11.06
CA PHE A 349 2.80 20.11 -10.13
C PHE A 349 4.23 20.65 -10.20
N THR A 350 4.59 21.53 -9.27
CA THR A 350 5.89 22.22 -9.28
C THR A 350 7.04 21.34 -8.78
N ILE A 351 6.77 20.41 -7.86
CA ILE A 351 7.79 19.52 -7.28
C ILE A 351 7.49 18.06 -7.62
N ALA A 352 8.51 17.35 -8.10
CA ALA A 352 8.49 15.91 -8.25
C ALA A 352 9.58 15.26 -7.38
N ILE A 353 9.24 14.15 -6.75
CA ILE A 353 10.12 13.40 -5.85
C ILE A 353 10.17 11.96 -6.35
N PHE A 354 11.34 11.41 -6.65
CA PHE A 354 11.46 10.03 -7.13
C PHE A 354 12.00 9.12 -6.01
N CYS A 355 11.21 8.12 -5.61
CA CYS A 355 11.59 7.11 -4.62
C CYS A 355 11.93 5.77 -5.29
N LYS A 356 13.01 5.12 -4.85
CA LYS A 356 13.44 3.80 -5.32
C LYS A 356 13.77 2.87 -4.15
N ARG A 357 13.40 1.59 -4.27
CA ARG A 357 13.97 0.52 -3.46
C ARG A 357 15.24 0.00 -4.15
N LEU A 358 16.37 0.08 -3.46
CA LEU A 358 17.66 -0.38 -3.95
C LEU A 358 17.81 -1.90 -3.73
N ASP A 359 18.89 -2.48 -4.27
CA ASP A 359 19.11 -3.93 -4.24
C ASP A 359 19.47 -4.46 -2.84
N ASP A 360 19.84 -3.58 -1.92
CA ASP A 360 20.02 -3.87 -0.49
C ASP A 360 18.72 -3.69 0.32
N TYR A 361 17.58 -3.58 -0.36
CA TYR A 361 16.24 -3.32 0.18
C TYR A 361 16.06 -1.96 0.88
N SER A 362 17.11 -1.12 0.93
CA SER A 362 16.97 0.24 1.40
C SER A 362 16.08 1.04 0.44
N ARG A 363 15.33 2.01 0.99
CA ARG A 363 14.46 2.89 0.21
C ARG A 363 15.07 4.29 0.27
N LYS A 364 15.31 4.90 -0.88
CA LYS A 364 15.94 6.22 -1.00
C LYS A 364 15.10 7.14 -1.88
N VAL A 365 15.05 8.42 -1.52
CA VAL A 365 14.64 9.50 -2.42
C VAL A 365 15.79 9.76 -3.39
N MET A 366 15.69 9.21 -4.59
CA MET A 366 16.76 9.28 -5.58
C MET A 366 16.90 10.66 -6.22
N GLU A 367 15.82 11.43 -6.28
CA GLU A 367 15.77 12.72 -6.97
C GLU A 367 14.64 13.58 -6.38
N ILE A 368 14.91 14.89 -6.20
CA ILE A 368 13.90 15.92 -5.99
C ILE A 368 14.11 16.98 -7.08
N THR A 369 13.07 17.23 -7.87
CA THR A 369 13.16 18.07 -9.06
C THR A 369 12.05 19.10 -9.07
N GLU A 370 12.45 20.34 -9.34
CA GLU A 370 11.56 21.46 -9.61
C GLU A 370 11.23 21.50 -11.10
N CYS A 371 9.93 21.56 -11.42
CA CYS A 371 9.43 21.81 -12.76
C CYS A 371 9.13 23.31 -12.91
N ILE A 372 9.87 23.94 -13.81
CA ILE A 372 9.76 25.37 -14.12
C ILE A 372 9.09 25.49 -15.49
N VAL A 373 8.01 26.27 -15.57
CA VAL A 373 7.35 26.57 -16.85
C VAL A 373 7.68 28.01 -17.23
N ASP A 374 8.25 28.19 -18.43
CA ASP A 374 8.59 29.51 -18.95
C ASP A 374 7.36 30.25 -19.52
N GLU A 375 7.54 31.52 -19.89
CA GLU A 375 6.47 32.35 -20.47
C GLU A 375 5.92 31.79 -21.81
N HIS A 376 6.73 30.98 -22.51
CA HIS A 376 6.36 30.32 -23.76
C HIS A 376 5.67 28.97 -23.54
N GLY A 377 5.54 28.52 -22.28
CA GLY A 377 4.93 27.25 -21.91
C GLY A 377 5.84 26.03 -22.06
N ASN A 378 7.16 26.23 -22.22
CA ASN A 378 8.11 25.13 -22.18
C ASN A 378 8.43 24.76 -20.73
N SER A 379 8.54 23.46 -20.46
CA SER A 379 8.95 22.97 -19.14
C SER A 379 10.47 22.73 -19.11
N ASN A 380 11.09 23.19 -18.03
CA ASN A 380 12.46 22.89 -17.66
C ASN A 380 12.48 22.16 -16.31
N PHE A 381 13.33 21.16 -16.19
CA PHE A 381 13.46 20.34 -14.98
C PHE A 381 14.78 20.67 -14.30
N ARG A 382 14.70 21.25 -13.10
CA ARG A 382 15.84 21.61 -12.27
C ARG A 382 15.93 20.64 -11.11
N THR A 383 16.80 19.64 -11.22
CA THR A 383 17.08 18.71 -10.12
C THR A 383 17.75 19.47 -8.98
N LEU A 384 17.11 19.49 -7.81
CA LEU A 384 17.58 20.19 -6.62
C LEU A 384 18.48 19.28 -5.78
N TYR A 385 18.07 18.03 -5.62
CA TYR A 385 18.78 17.00 -4.86
C TYR A 385 18.74 15.68 -5.62
N ASP A 386 19.81 14.90 -5.53
CA ASP A 386 19.85 13.51 -5.99
C ASP A 386 20.70 12.63 -5.05
N TYR A 387 20.57 11.32 -5.24
CA TYR A 387 21.36 10.32 -4.52
C TYR A 387 22.36 9.66 -5.46
N GLU A 388 23.65 9.85 -5.20
CA GLU A 388 24.73 9.20 -5.95
C GLU A 388 25.11 7.87 -5.28
N ILE A 389 25.25 6.81 -6.08
CA ILE A 389 25.74 5.51 -5.61
C ILE A 389 27.26 5.47 -5.81
N ASP A 390 28.00 5.41 -4.71
CA ASP A 390 29.47 5.35 -4.71
C ASP A 390 29.96 3.93 -5.03
N SER A 391 29.31 2.92 -4.43
CA SER A 391 29.68 1.52 -4.61
C SER A 391 28.52 0.58 -4.33
N SER A 392 28.57 -0.59 -4.96
CA SER A 392 27.66 -1.72 -4.72
C SER A 392 28.52 -2.97 -4.54
N GLU A 393 28.51 -3.52 -3.32
CA GLU A 393 29.28 -4.69 -2.94
C GLU A 393 28.33 -5.87 -2.69
N LYS A 394 28.49 -6.95 -3.45
CA LYS A 394 27.82 -8.23 -3.16
C LYS A 394 28.64 -8.99 -2.12
N ILE A 395 28.10 -9.13 -0.92
CA ILE A 395 28.71 -9.88 0.19
C ILE A 395 28.43 -11.37 0.04
N SER A 396 27.26 -11.74 -0.48
CA SER A 396 26.87 -13.11 -0.84
C SER A 396 25.85 -13.11 -1.98
N ASP A 397 25.46 -14.28 -2.48
CA ASP A 397 24.42 -14.42 -3.52
C ASP A 397 23.07 -13.76 -3.13
N GLU A 398 22.80 -13.65 -1.83
CA GLU A 398 21.55 -13.10 -1.29
C GLU A 398 21.72 -11.73 -0.60
N LYS A 399 22.94 -11.19 -0.50
CA LYS A 399 23.20 -9.96 0.26
C LYS A 399 24.05 -8.96 -0.49
N THR A 400 23.43 -7.85 -0.88
CA THR A 400 24.08 -6.66 -1.46
C THR A 400 24.12 -5.55 -0.43
N VAL A 401 25.21 -4.78 -0.41
CA VAL A 401 25.32 -3.53 0.37
C VAL A 401 25.61 -2.40 -0.58
N ILE A 402 24.81 -1.34 -0.51
CA ILE A 402 24.99 -0.14 -1.33
C ILE A 402 25.47 1.01 -0.43
N LYS A 403 26.53 1.67 -0.86
CA LYS A 403 27.00 2.92 -0.26
C LYS A 403 26.82 4.05 -1.26
N GLY A 404 26.31 5.16 -0.77
CA GLY A 404 26.00 6.34 -1.57
C GLY A 404 25.65 7.51 -0.67
N HIS A 405 25.55 8.70 -1.24
CA HIS A 405 25.32 9.94 -0.52
C HIS A 405 24.38 10.87 -1.28
N PHE A 406 23.72 11.76 -0.54
CA PHE A 406 22.85 12.78 -1.13
C PHE A 406 23.67 14.00 -1.53
N VAL A 407 23.41 14.51 -2.74
CA VAL A 407 24.06 15.70 -3.28
C VAL A 407 23.00 16.76 -3.56
N LYS A 408 23.28 17.99 -3.12
CA LYS A 408 22.51 19.17 -3.54
C LYS A 408 23.10 19.68 -4.85
N ARG A 409 22.32 19.63 -5.91
CA ARG A 409 22.75 20.02 -7.26
C ARG A 409 22.48 21.48 -7.55
N ASN A 410 21.34 21.96 -7.10
CA ASN A 410 20.87 23.29 -7.43
C ASN A 410 20.08 23.89 -6.27
N ASN A 411 20.14 25.22 -6.15
CA ASN A 411 19.17 25.97 -5.38
C ASN A 411 17.81 26.01 -6.10
N MET A 412 16.73 26.16 -5.32
CA MET A 412 15.40 26.43 -5.86
C MET A 412 15.39 27.70 -6.73
N SER A 413 14.58 27.71 -7.78
CA SER A 413 14.48 28.87 -8.68
C SER A 413 14.02 30.14 -7.96
N LYS A 414 14.37 31.30 -8.52
CA LYS A 414 13.84 32.60 -8.05
C LYS A 414 12.31 32.64 -8.08
N SER A 415 11.68 32.02 -9.07
CA SER A 415 10.22 31.91 -9.15
C SER A 415 9.64 31.14 -7.97
N LEU A 416 10.23 30.00 -7.58
CA LEU A 416 9.77 29.24 -6.42
C LEU A 416 10.03 29.97 -5.11
N GLN A 417 11.17 30.64 -4.97
CA GLN A 417 11.45 31.50 -3.79
C GLN A 417 10.39 32.60 -3.65
N GLN A 418 10.11 33.32 -4.72
CA GLN A 418 9.12 34.39 -4.73
C GLN A 418 7.71 33.86 -4.44
N TRP A 419 7.37 32.69 -4.98
CA TRP A 419 6.10 32.02 -4.72
C TRP A 419 5.97 31.67 -3.24
N LEU A 420 7.00 31.06 -2.62
CA LEU A 420 6.99 30.72 -1.20
C LEU A 420 6.86 31.97 -0.31
N ILE A 421 7.57 33.07 -0.63
CA ILE A 421 7.46 34.33 0.10
C ILE A 421 6.03 34.89 0.02
N THR A 422 5.44 34.87 -1.17
CA THR A 422 4.06 35.35 -1.39
C THR A 422 3.04 34.52 -0.62
N ASN A 423 3.34 33.25 -0.38
CA ASN A 423 2.52 32.32 0.41
C ASN A 423 2.90 32.30 1.91
N GLY A 424 3.62 33.32 2.39
CA GLY A 424 3.83 33.56 3.82
C GLY A 424 5.10 32.93 4.40
N VAL A 425 5.98 32.35 3.58
CA VAL A 425 7.27 31.85 4.06
C VAL A 425 8.25 33.00 4.29
N PRO A 426 8.81 33.16 5.51
CA PRO A 426 9.81 34.20 5.77
C PRO A 426 11.09 33.99 4.95
N THR A 427 11.67 35.07 4.42
CA THR A 427 12.93 35.02 3.65
C THR A 427 14.07 34.34 4.40
N ARG A 428 14.19 34.59 5.72
CA ARG A 428 15.19 33.93 6.59
C ARG A 428 15.05 32.40 6.63
N THR A 429 13.83 31.88 6.47
CA THR A 429 13.59 30.44 6.39
C THR A 429 14.14 29.88 5.08
N LEU A 430 13.97 30.61 3.96
CA LEU A 430 14.48 30.20 2.65
C LEU A 430 16.00 30.18 2.59
N GLU A 431 16.68 31.10 3.28
CA GLU A 431 18.15 31.17 3.35
C GLU A 431 18.79 29.84 3.82
N ARG A 432 18.10 29.03 4.63
CA ARG A 432 18.57 27.71 5.06
C ARG A 432 18.73 26.72 3.91
N PHE A 433 18.01 26.93 2.81
CA PHE A 433 18.00 26.07 1.64
C PHE A 433 18.76 26.69 0.46
N ILE A 434 19.45 27.81 0.65
CA ILE A 434 20.27 28.44 -0.39
C ILE A 434 21.74 28.17 -0.11
N ASP A 435 22.36 27.36 -0.97
CA ASP A 435 23.80 27.20 -0.99
C ASP A 435 24.44 28.31 -1.82
N LYS A 436 25.23 29.17 -1.18
CA LYS A 436 25.91 30.31 -1.83
C LYS A 436 26.99 29.88 -2.82
N GLN A 437 27.38 28.61 -2.85
CA GLN A 437 28.34 28.07 -3.82
C GLN A 437 27.67 27.58 -5.11
N LEU A 438 26.34 27.41 -5.11
CA LEU A 438 25.55 27.00 -6.25
C LEU A 438 24.90 28.25 -6.90
N ASP A 439 25.67 29.00 -7.70
CA ASP A 439 25.15 30.09 -8.53
C ASP A 439 24.32 29.55 -9.72
N GLU A 440 23.49 30.42 -10.33
CA GLU A 440 22.26 30.10 -11.08
C GLU A 440 22.36 29.03 -12.21
N ASP A 441 23.56 28.77 -12.74
CA ASP A 441 23.82 27.90 -13.89
C ASP A 441 24.50 26.55 -13.58
N GLY A 442 24.60 26.15 -12.30
CA GLY A 442 25.10 24.81 -11.95
C GLY A 442 26.57 24.57 -12.29
N LYS A 443 27.37 25.63 -12.44
CA LYS A 443 28.83 25.53 -12.51
C LYS A 443 29.41 25.92 -11.15
N ALA A 444 30.00 24.94 -10.46
CA ALA A 444 30.85 25.19 -9.29
C ALA A 444 31.95 26.20 -9.66
N ARG A 445 32.31 27.08 -8.72
CA ARG A 445 33.44 28.00 -8.87
C ARG A 445 34.78 27.29 -8.95
#